data_AF-T0GK75-F1
#
_entry.id   AF-T0GK75-F1
#
_cell.length_a   1.000
_cell.length_b   1.000
_cell.length_c   1.000
_cell.angle_alpha   90.00
_cell.angle_beta   90.00
_cell.angle_gamma   90.00
#
_symmetry.space_group_name_H-M   'P 1'
#
loop_
_entity.id
_entity.type
_entity.pdbx_description
1 polymer ?
#
loop_
_entity_poly.entity_id
_entity_poly.type
_entity_poly.pdbx_seq_one_letter_code
_entity_poly.pdbx_strand_id
1 'polypeptide(L)'
;MNEEQRRLMLGYPSRSTFHSWCKQAREHGSITLDVDVLTRISAVLGIHQALAVLFSEERDGVAWLRQPHEARVFGGRPPLTLATNGTQDGLMTVRRFLDAARGGLYMPPTAAEADFAPYEDDEILFQ
;
A
#
# COMPACT_ATOMS: atom_id res chain seq x y z
N MET A 1 -7.02 2.28 11.02
CA MET A 1 -5.92 1.40 11.49
C MET A 1 -5.80 1.56 13.00
N ASN A 2 -5.96 0.49 13.76
CA ASN A 2 -5.84 0.51 15.22
C ASN A 2 -4.37 0.38 15.66
N GLU A 3 -4.06 0.57 16.95
CA GLU A 3 -2.68 0.49 17.47
C GLU A 3 -2.05 -0.88 17.25
N GLU A 4 -2.83 -1.94 17.43
CA GLU A 4 -2.37 -3.32 17.25
C GLU A 4 -1.89 -3.59 15.82
N GLN A 5 -2.66 -3.16 14.82
CA GLN A 5 -2.26 -3.26 13.41
C GLN A 5 -0.99 -2.46 13.12
N ARG A 6 -0.83 -1.27 13.69
CA ARG A 6 0.40 -0.47 13.55
C ARG A 6 1.61 -1.22 14.11
N ARG A 7 1.45 -1.84 15.27
CA ARG A 7 2.52 -2.66 15.88
C ARG A 7 2.80 -3.89 15.04
N LEU A 8 1.78 -4.60 14.55
CA LEU A 8 1.95 -5.78 13.68
C LEU A 8 2.73 -5.44 12.40
N MET A 9 2.44 -4.31 11.75
CA MET A 9 3.22 -3.87 10.58
C MET A 9 4.70 -3.65 10.91
N LEU A 10 5.00 -3.15 12.11
CA LEU A 10 6.35 -2.87 12.60
C LEU A 10 7.05 -4.08 13.26
N GLY A 11 6.52 -5.30 13.14
CA GLY A 11 7.14 -6.50 13.73
C GLY A 11 6.74 -6.76 15.18
N TYR A 12 5.61 -6.21 15.61
CA TYR A 12 5.02 -6.37 16.95
C TYR A 12 5.95 -5.93 18.12
N PRO A 13 6.55 -4.73 18.06
CA PRO A 13 7.36 -4.22 19.17
C PRO A 13 6.51 -4.06 20.43
N SER A 14 7.12 -4.07 21.61
CA SER A 14 6.41 -3.81 22.87
C SER A 14 5.69 -2.44 22.84
N ARG A 15 4.62 -2.28 23.62
CA ARG A 15 3.87 -1.02 23.69
C ARG A 15 4.79 0.14 24.10
N SER A 16 5.61 -0.05 25.14
CA SER A 16 6.55 0.97 25.60
C SER A 16 7.59 1.34 24.54
N THR A 17 8.12 0.36 23.80
CA THR A 17 9.04 0.61 22.67
C THR A 17 8.38 1.43 21.58
N PHE A 18 7.17 1.05 21.16
CA PHE A 18 6.42 1.77 20.12
C PHE A 18 6.13 3.22 20.54
N HIS A 19 5.64 3.44 21.76
CA HIS A 19 5.38 4.78 22.29
C HIS A 19 6.65 5.62 22.42
N SER A 20 7.77 5.01 22.84
CA SER A 20 9.07 5.68 22.92
C SER A 20 9.54 6.17 21.56
N TRP A 21 9.47 5.31 20.53
CA TRP A 21 9.78 5.70 19.16
C TRP A 21 8.86 6.82 18.65
N CYS A 22 7.55 6.72 18.87
CA CYS A 22 6.61 7.77 18.48
C CYS A 22 6.91 9.11 19.18
N LYS A 23 7.30 9.09 20.45
CA LYS A 23 7.68 10.29 21.19
C LYS A 23 8.96 10.91 20.61
N GLN A 24 10.02 10.12 20.45
CA GLN A 24 11.29 10.60 19.90
C GLN A 24 11.12 11.13 18.48
N ALA A 25 10.27 10.51 17.65
CA ALA A 25 9.99 10.98 16.29
C ALA A 25 9.32 12.36 16.28
N ARG A 26 8.41 12.63 17.23
CA ARG A 26 7.76 13.95 17.39
C ARG A 26 8.71 15.02 17.90
N GLU A 27 9.69 14.63 18.71
CA GLU A 27 10.71 15.52 19.27
C GLU A 27 11.90 15.71 18.31
N HIS A 28 11.84 15.15 17.09
CA HIS A 28 12.95 15.13 16.12
C HIS A 28 14.27 14.59 16.71
N GLY A 29 14.15 13.67 17.69
CA GLY A 29 15.28 13.03 18.34
C GLY A 29 15.90 11.93 17.49
N SER A 30 17.15 11.56 17.83
CA SER A 30 17.81 10.41 17.22
C SER A 30 17.18 9.10 17.69
N ILE A 31 16.66 8.31 16.77
CA ILE A 31 16.08 6.99 17.05
C ILE A 31 16.98 5.93 16.43
N THR A 32 17.43 4.97 17.23
CA THR A 32 18.10 3.77 16.70
C THR A 32 17.06 2.69 16.50
N LEU A 33 16.90 2.24 15.26
CA LEU A 33 15.98 1.19 14.85
C LEU A 33 16.76 0.03 14.26
N ASP A 34 16.31 -1.19 14.53
CA ASP A 34 16.86 -2.38 13.87
C ASP A 34 16.56 -2.36 12.37
N VAL A 35 17.39 -3.03 11.58
CA VAL A 35 17.24 -3.14 10.13
C VAL A 35 15.87 -3.73 9.73
N ASP A 36 15.34 -4.69 10.49
CA ASP A 36 13.98 -5.24 10.27
C ASP A 36 12.91 -4.14 10.38
N VAL A 37 12.99 -3.33 11.45
CA VAL A 37 12.04 -2.25 11.70
C VAL A 37 12.15 -1.17 10.63
N LEU A 38 13.37 -0.78 10.24
CA LEU A 38 13.60 0.16 9.15
C LEU A 38 13.04 -0.35 7.82
N THR A 39 13.23 -1.64 7.53
CA THR A 39 12.69 -2.28 6.32
C THR A 39 11.17 -2.24 6.30
N ARG A 40 10.53 -2.51 7.45
CA ARG A 40 9.07 -2.44 7.60
C ARG A 40 8.54 -1.02 7.47
N ILE A 41 9.21 -0.04 8.06
CA ILE A 41 8.85 1.39 7.89
C ILE A 41 8.97 1.78 6.41
N SER A 42 10.07 1.42 5.76
CA SER A 42 10.25 1.65 4.32
C SER A 42 9.11 1.02 3.51
N ALA A 43 8.67 -0.18 3.87
CA ALA A 43 7.57 -0.85 3.18
C ALA A 43 6.22 -0.13 3.39
N VAL A 44 5.90 0.30 4.61
CA VAL A 44 4.68 1.07 4.89
C VAL A 44 4.68 2.40 4.12
N LEU A 45 5.81 3.11 4.11
CA LEU A 45 5.94 4.37 3.36
C LEU A 45 5.83 4.13 1.85
N GLY A 46 6.44 3.06 1.33
CA GLY A 46 6.32 2.68 -0.08
C GLY A 46 4.88 2.35 -0.49
N ILE A 47 4.14 1.64 0.35
CA ILE A 47 2.71 1.37 0.14
C ILE A 47 1.92 2.69 0.07
N HIS A 48 2.15 3.60 1.03
CA HIS A 48 1.48 4.90 1.04
C HIS A 48 1.79 5.73 -0.21
N GLN A 49 3.07 5.79 -0.60
CA GLN A 49 3.50 6.52 -1.79
C GLN A 49 2.89 5.93 -3.07
N ALA A 50 2.88 4.61 -3.21
CA ALA A 50 2.30 3.96 -4.39
C ALA A 50 0.78 4.18 -4.47
N LEU A 51 0.06 4.17 -3.35
CA LEU A 51 -1.35 4.53 -3.31
C LEU A 51 -1.59 5.99 -3.70
N ALA A 52 -0.75 6.92 -3.23
CA ALA A 52 -0.85 8.33 -3.61
C ALA A 52 -0.60 8.59 -5.11
N VAL A 53 0.12 7.70 -5.79
CA VAL A 53 0.31 7.75 -7.24
C VAL A 53 -0.88 7.13 -7.98
N LEU A 54 -1.41 6.02 -7.47
CA LEU A 54 -2.48 5.26 -8.11
C LEU A 54 -3.87 5.87 -7.94
N PHE A 55 -4.09 6.62 -6.86
CA PHE A 55 -5.39 7.18 -6.51
C PHE A 55 -5.31 8.70 -6.42
N SER A 56 -6.26 9.39 -7.06
CA SER A 56 -6.38 10.84 -6.99
C SER A 56 -6.74 11.34 -5.59
N GLU A 57 -7.52 10.55 -4.83
CA GLU A 57 -7.89 10.86 -3.46
C GLU A 57 -7.36 9.82 -2.47
N GLU A 58 -6.77 10.30 -1.37
CA GLU A 58 -6.23 9.43 -0.31
C GLU A 58 -7.28 8.47 0.26
N ARG A 59 -8.53 8.94 0.36
CA ARG A 59 -9.66 8.13 0.86
C ARG A 59 -9.90 6.88 0.00
N ASP A 60 -9.67 6.97 -1.31
CA ASP A 60 -9.90 5.87 -2.24
C ASP A 60 -8.80 4.82 -2.12
N GLY A 61 -7.54 5.25 -1.96
CA GLY A 61 -6.44 4.34 -1.66
C GLY A 61 -6.62 3.62 -0.31
N VAL A 62 -7.10 4.33 0.71
CA VAL A 62 -7.44 3.72 2.01
C VAL A 62 -8.63 2.77 1.91
N ALA A 63 -9.63 3.09 1.09
CA ALA A 63 -10.77 2.22 0.83
C ALA A 63 -10.32 0.94 0.10
N TRP A 64 -9.48 1.08 -0.93
CA TRP A 64 -8.91 -0.04 -1.69
C TRP A 64 -8.20 -1.06 -0.79
N LEU A 65 -7.39 -0.60 0.17
CA LEU A 65 -6.73 -1.48 1.13
C LEU A 65 -7.70 -2.34 1.96
N ARG A 66 -8.94 -1.87 2.16
CA ARG A 66 -9.97 -2.53 2.97
C ARG A 66 -10.94 -3.36 2.15
N GLN A 67 -11.01 -3.16 0.85
CA GLN A 67 -11.89 -3.93 -0.03
C GLN A 67 -11.27 -5.28 -0.38
N PRO A 68 -12.07 -6.35 -0.51
CA PRO A 68 -11.63 -7.61 -1.10
C PRO A 68 -10.97 -7.39 -2.46
N HIS A 69 -9.85 -8.07 -2.70
CA HIS A 69 -9.13 -7.95 -3.97
C HIS A 69 -8.91 -9.33 -4.60
N GLU A 70 -9.27 -9.47 -5.87
CA GLU A 70 -9.27 -10.76 -6.57
C GLU A 70 -7.89 -11.23 -7.02
N ALA A 71 -6.91 -10.32 -7.08
CA ALA A 71 -5.52 -10.70 -7.37
C ALA A 71 -5.08 -11.90 -6.54
N ARG A 72 -4.44 -12.87 -7.20
CA ARG A 72 -4.07 -14.17 -6.65
C ARG A 72 -3.26 -14.07 -5.35
N VAL A 73 -2.47 -13.01 -5.18
CA VAL A 73 -1.67 -12.75 -3.98
C VAL A 73 -2.51 -12.45 -2.74
N PHE A 74 -3.71 -11.89 -2.91
CA PHE A 74 -4.63 -11.58 -1.81
C PHE A 74 -5.69 -12.66 -1.60
N GLY A 75 -5.97 -13.47 -2.62
CA GLY A 75 -6.88 -14.62 -2.52
C GLY A 75 -8.30 -14.20 -2.14
N GLY A 76 -8.80 -13.10 -2.71
CA GLY A 76 -10.13 -12.56 -2.41
C GLY A 76 -10.24 -11.85 -1.06
N ARG A 77 -9.13 -11.66 -0.33
CA ARG A 77 -9.12 -10.92 0.93
C ARG A 77 -8.64 -9.48 0.73
N PRO A 78 -8.93 -8.58 1.68
CA PRO A 78 -8.38 -7.24 1.64
C PRO A 78 -6.85 -7.22 1.70
N PRO A 79 -6.17 -6.36 0.90
CA PRO A 79 -4.71 -6.18 0.99
C PRO A 79 -4.23 -5.83 2.40
N LEU A 80 -5.04 -5.10 3.17
CA LEU A 80 -4.75 -4.76 4.57
C LEU A 80 -4.57 -6.01 5.44
N THR A 81 -5.35 -7.07 5.22
CA THR A 81 -5.23 -8.33 5.98
C THR A 81 -3.87 -8.96 5.79
N LEU A 82 -3.33 -8.92 4.56
CA LEU A 82 -1.99 -9.42 4.27
C LEU A 82 -0.90 -8.50 4.86
N ALA A 83 -1.09 -7.18 4.79
CA ALA A 83 -0.15 -6.21 5.37
C ALA A 83 -0.07 -6.28 6.90
N THR A 84 -1.17 -6.67 7.58
CA THR A 84 -1.25 -6.73 9.05
C THR A 84 -1.18 -8.15 9.61
N ASN A 85 -0.79 -9.16 8.84
CA ASN A 85 -0.68 -10.54 9.32
C ASN A 85 0.52 -10.77 10.27
N GLY A 86 1.35 -9.75 10.49
CA GLY A 86 2.55 -9.79 11.34
C GLY A 86 3.82 -10.27 10.63
N THR A 87 3.72 -10.81 9.42
CA THR A 87 4.89 -11.26 8.65
C THR A 87 5.48 -10.12 7.83
N GLN A 88 6.81 -10.07 7.73
CA GLN A 88 7.48 -9.11 6.84
C GLN A 88 7.11 -9.36 5.38
N ASP A 89 7.00 -10.63 4.99
CA ASP A 89 6.71 -10.98 3.60
C ASP A 89 5.29 -10.55 3.17
N GLY A 90 4.30 -10.60 4.07
CA GLY A 90 2.95 -10.09 3.80
C GLY A 90 2.98 -8.60 3.46
N LEU A 91 3.68 -7.82 4.28
CA LEU A 91 3.88 -6.39 4.05
C LEU A 91 4.65 -6.10 2.75
N MET A 92 5.74 -6.82 2.50
CA MET A 92 6.55 -6.66 1.29
C MET A 92 5.81 -7.08 0.02
N THR A 93 4.94 -8.07 0.09
CA THR A 93 4.11 -8.50 -1.04
C THR A 93 3.12 -7.42 -1.45
N VAL A 94 2.45 -6.77 -0.49
CA VAL A 94 1.58 -5.63 -0.76
C VAL A 94 2.36 -4.47 -1.39
N ARG A 95 3.55 -4.16 -0.86
CA ARG A 95 4.44 -3.14 -1.43
C ARG A 95 4.80 -3.46 -2.88
N ARG A 96 5.32 -4.66 -3.15
CA ARG A 96 5.73 -5.08 -4.51
C ARG A 96 4.58 -5.04 -5.50
N PHE A 97 3.39 -5.44 -5.06
CA PHE A 97 2.18 -5.39 -5.87
C PHE A 97 1.85 -3.95 -6.29
N LEU A 98 1.82 -3.02 -5.34
CA LEU A 98 1.54 -1.61 -5.61
C LEU A 98 2.65 -0.94 -6.43
N ASP A 99 3.90 -1.29 -6.18
CA ASP A 99 5.05 -0.84 -6.99
C ASP A 99 4.93 -1.30 -8.45
N ALA A 100 4.45 -2.52 -8.70
CA ALA A 100 4.17 -3.02 -10.05
C ALA A 100 2.96 -2.31 -10.69
N ALA A 101 1.89 -2.09 -9.91
CA ALA A 101 0.69 -1.39 -10.38
C ALA A 101 1.02 0.04 -10.83
N ARG A 102 1.77 0.82 -10.03
CA ARG A 102 2.18 2.17 -10.42
C ARG A 102 3.17 2.19 -11.60
N GLY A 103 3.84 1.08 -11.84
CA GLY A 103 4.72 0.87 -13.00
C GLY A 103 4.00 0.43 -14.26
N GLY A 104 2.66 0.36 -14.24
CA GLY A 104 1.83 -0.06 -15.39
C GLY A 104 1.79 -1.57 -15.63
N LEU A 105 2.36 -2.38 -14.73
CA LEU A 105 2.48 -3.83 -14.92
C LEU A 105 1.28 -4.63 -14.38
N TYR A 106 0.45 -4.02 -13.52
CA TYR A 106 -0.69 -4.72 -12.94
C TYR A 106 -1.76 -3.73 -12.46
N MET A 107 -2.58 -3.25 -13.37
CA MET A 107 -3.93 -2.80 -13.05
C MET A 107 -4.87 -3.48 -14.05
N PRO A 108 -5.86 -4.27 -13.61
CA PRO A 108 -6.95 -4.64 -14.51
C PRO A 108 -7.57 -3.34 -15.05
N PRO A 109 -8.05 -3.33 -16.31
CA PRO A 109 -8.67 -2.15 -16.88
C PRO A 109 -9.73 -1.62 -15.91
N THR A 110 -9.67 -0.34 -15.60
CA THR A 110 -10.74 0.37 -14.90
C THR A 110 -12.06 0.13 -15.65
N ALA A 111 -13.22 0.32 -15.00
CA ALA A 111 -14.50 0.17 -15.69
C ALA A 111 -14.58 1.03 -16.96
N ALA A 112 -13.90 2.18 -16.99
CA ALA A 112 -13.77 3.04 -18.17
C ALA A 112 -12.87 2.44 -19.27
N GLU A 113 -11.84 1.67 -18.92
CA GLU A 113 -10.96 0.97 -19.86
C GLU A 113 -11.53 -0.38 -20.30
N ALA A 114 -12.43 -0.98 -19.52
CA ALA A 114 -13.11 -2.23 -19.85
C ALA A 114 -14.18 -2.03 -20.93
N ASP A 115 -14.82 -0.87 -20.94
CA ASP A 115 -15.78 -0.42 -21.97
C ASP A 115 -15.09 0.32 -23.13
N PHE A 116 -13.76 0.20 -23.28
CA PHE A 116 -13.03 0.81 -24.38
C PHE A 116 -13.46 0.21 -25.73
N ALA A 117 -14.22 0.97 -26.51
CA ALA A 117 -14.44 0.70 -27.92
C ALA A 117 -13.27 1.26 -28.74
N PRO A 118 -12.74 0.53 -29.74
CA PRO A 118 -11.80 1.10 -30.69
C PRO A 118 -12.37 2.38 -31.30
N TYR A 119 -11.55 3.44 -31.40
CA TYR A 119 -11.96 4.64 -32.13
C TYR A 119 -12.24 4.28 -33.58
N GLU A 120 -13.37 4.75 -34.10
CA GLU A 120 -13.70 4.61 -35.51
C GLU A 120 -12.95 5.68 -36.32
N ASP A 121 -12.68 5.39 -37.59
CA ASP A 121 -11.85 6.25 -38.47
C ASP A 121 -12.42 7.68 -38.60
N ASP A 122 -13.70 7.90 -38.33
CA ASP A 122 -14.39 9.19 -38.38
C ASP A 122 -14.21 10.05 -37.12
N GLU A 123 -13.75 9.47 -36.00
CA GLU A 123 -13.43 10.20 -34.76
C GLU A 123 -12.01 10.78 -34.76
N ILE A 124 -11.19 10.41 -35.75
CA ILE A 124 -9.81 10.89 -35.89
C ILE A 124 -9.80 12.26 -36.58
N LEU A 125 -9.78 13.32 -35.77
CA LEU A 125 -9.62 14.69 -36.26
C LEU A 125 -8.15 14.96 -36.63
N PHE A 126 -7.85 15.00 -37.92
CA PHE A 126 -6.58 15.53 -38.41
C PHE A 126 -6.65 17.06 -38.45
N GLN A 127 -5.83 17.73 -37.62
CA GLN A 127 -5.58 19.18 -37.72
C GLN A 127 -4.57 19.49 -38.82
#